data_AF-A0A2D5IES1-F1
#
_entry.id   AF-A0A2D5IES1-F1
#
_cell.length_a   1.000
_cell.length_b   1.000
_cell.length_c   1.000
_cell.angle_alpha   90.00
_cell.angle_beta   90.00
_cell.angle_gamma   90.00
#
_symmetry.space_group_name_H-M   'P 1'
#
loop_
_entity.id
_entity.type
_entity.pdbx_description
1 polymer ?
#
loop_
_entity_poly.entity_id
_entity_poly.type
_entity_poly.pdbx_seq_one_letter_code
_entity_poly.pdbx_strand_id
1 'polypeptide(L)'
;MSEFHPADTNGDGKVDDEEKAMYMEFKRKELEDADAMRDAQRNMAWFSLAGMLLYPAMVVLTDLAGLEKASNILGDMAPTYFVAVAGLVAAFFGAQAYQKGK
;
A
#
# COMPACT_ATOMS: atom_id res chain seq x y z
N MET A 1 1.96 -31.83 -28.28
CA MET A 1 2.32 -31.23 -26.98
C MET A 1 1.00 -31.04 -26.26
N SER A 2 0.79 -31.75 -25.15
CA SER A 2 -0.45 -31.63 -24.38
C SER A 2 -0.57 -30.19 -23.90
N GLU A 3 -1.65 -29.53 -24.28
CA GLU A 3 -1.97 -28.17 -23.87
C GLU A 3 -2.39 -28.25 -22.40
N PHE A 4 -1.41 -28.14 -21.49
CA PHE A 4 -1.66 -28.15 -20.05
C PHE A 4 -2.61 -27.01 -19.72
N HIS A 5 -3.86 -27.36 -19.41
CA HIS A 5 -4.83 -26.39 -18.94
C HIS A 5 -4.48 -26.04 -17.50
N PRO A 6 -4.49 -24.76 -17.07
CA PRO A 6 -4.11 -24.35 -15.72
C PRO A 6 -5.04 -24.87 -14.60
N ALA A 7 -6.07 -25.64 -14.95
CA ALA A 7 -6.95 -26.35 -14.01
C ALA A 7 -6.61 -27.85 -13.91
N ASP A 8 -5.85 -28.40 -14.86
CA ASP A 8 -5.38 -29.78 -14.87
C ASP A 8 -4.29 -29.93 -13.79
N THR A 9 -4.71 -30.45 -12.63
CA THR A 9 -3.89 -30.53 -11.42
C THR A 9 -3.13 -31.86 -11.39
N ASN A 10 -3.62 -32.88 -12.10
CA ASN A 10 -3.04 -34.21 -12.17
C ASN A 10 -2.15 -34.45 -13.42
N GLY A 11 -2.20 -33.56 -14.42
CA GLY A 11 -1.38 -33.57 -15.63
C GLY A 11 -1.79 -34.61 -16.67
N ASP A 12 -3.03 -35.09 -16.64
CA ASP A 12 -3.54 -36.12 -17.55
C ASP A 12 -4.06 -35.57 -18.89
N GLY A 13 -4.10 -34.24 -19.05
CA GLY A 13 -4.56 -33.54 -20.25
C GLY A 13 -6.08 -33.39 -20.35
N LYS A 14 -6.85 -33.74 -19.31
CA LYS A 14 -8.30 -33.59 -19.21
C LYS A 14 -8.67 -32.96 -17.88
N VAL A 15 -9.41 -31.85 -17.92
CA VAL A 15 -9.91 -31.21 -16.70
C VAL A 15 -11.19 -31.93 -16.25
N ASP A 16 -11.15 -32.61 -15.11
CA ASP A 16 -12.35 -33.18 -14.49
C ASP A 16 -13.20 -32.09 -13.79
N ASP A 17 -14.47 -32.38 -13.51
CA ASP A 17 -15.40 -31.42 -12.90
C ASP A 17 -14.92 -30.98 -11.48
N GLU A 18 -14.25 -31.87 -10.74
CA GLU A 18 -13.64 -31.56 -9.44
C GLU A 18 -12.45 -30.59 -9.57
N GLU A 19 -11.59 -30.79 -10.57
CA GLU A 19 -10.44 -29.92 -10.84
C GLU A 19 -10.89 -28.53 -11.31
N LYS A 20 -11.94 -28.49 -12.13
CA LYS A 20 -12.58 -27.24 -12.55
C LYS A 20 -13.20 -26.50 -11.38
N ALA A 21 -13.89 -27.20 -10.48
CA ALA A 21 -14.48 -26.61 -9.28
C ALA A 21 -13.39 -26.03 -8.36
N MET A 22 -12.31 -26.78 -8.15
CA MET A 22 -11.15 -26.34 -7.36
C MET A 22 -10.49 -25.10 -7.97
N TYR A 23 -10.27 -25.08 -9.28
CA TYR A 23 -9.69 -23.93 -9.98
C TYR A 23 -10.58 -22.67 -9.87
N MET A 24 -11.89 -22.83 -9.97
CA MET A 24 -12.85 -21.71 -9.84
C MET A 24 -12.91 -21.17 -8.40
N GLU A 25 -12.78 -22.04 -7.39
CA GLU A 25 -12.69 -21.63 -5.99
C GLU A 25 -11.39 -20.87 -5.70
N PHE A 26 -10.25 -21.37 -6.19
CA PHE A 26 -8.97 -20.66 -6.10
C PHE A 26 -9.01 -19.30 -6.80
N LYS A 27 -9.57 -19.23 -8.01
CA LYS A 27 -9.72 -17.97 -8.75
C LYS A 27 -10.62 -16.98 -8.01
N ARG A 28 -11.70 -17.45 -7.38
CA ARG A 28 -12.56 -16.60 -6.57
C ARG A 28 -11.83 -16.03 -5.37
N LYS A 29 -11.05 -16.86 -4.66
CA LYS A 29 -10.28 -16.43 -3.49
C LYS A 29 -9.16 -15.45 -3.85
N GLU A 30 -8.47 -15.69 -4.98
CA GLU A 30 -7.47 -14.78 -5.53
C GLU A 30 -8.08 -13.39 -5.86
N LEU A 31 -9.28 -13.37 -6.45
CA LEU A 31 -10.02 -12.13 -6.74
C LEU A 31 -10.45 -11.41 -5.45
N GLU A 32 -10.89 -12.15 -4.44
CA GLU A 32 -11.29 -11.60 -3.15
C GLU A 32 -10.09 -11.01 -2.38
N ASP A 33 -8.95 -11.70 -2.39
CA ASP A 33 -7.69 -11.18 -1.83
C ASP A 33 -7.22 -9.93 -2.58
N ALA A 34 -7.38 -9.88 -3.91
CA ALA A 34 -6.99 -8.72 -4.71
C ALA A 34 -7.83 -7.48 -4.37
N ASP A 35 -9.12 -7.63 -4.15
CA ASP A 35 -9.98 -6.52 -3.73
C ASP A 35 -9.70 -6.09 -2.28
N ALA A 36 -9.43 -7.05 -1.37
CA ALA A 36 -9.00 -6.74 -0.01
C ALA A 36 -7.69 -5.93 0.03
N MET A 37 -6.71 -6.27 -0.83
CA MET A 37 -5.48 -5.50 -0.96
C MET A 37 -5.71 -4.07 -1.45
N ARG A 38 -6.67 -3.85 -2.36
CA ARG A 38 -7.01 -2.50 -2.87
C ARG A 38 -7.61 -1.62 -1.78
N ASP A 39 -8.53 -2.17 -1.00
CA ASP A 39 -9.12 -1.44 0.14
C ASP A 39 -8.08 -1.17 1.23
N ALA A 40 -7.20 -2.13 1.51
CA ALA A 40 -6.08 -1.93 2.44
C ALA A 40 -5.14 -0.81 1.98
N GLN A 41 -4.78 -0.78 0.68
CA GLN A 41 -3.97 0.29 0.11
C GLN A 41 -4.64 1.67 0.22
N ARG A 42 -5.95 1.76 -0.03
CA ARG A 42 -6.69 3.01 0.11
C ARG A 42 -6.65 3.53 1.56
N ASN A 43 -6.91 2.64 2.52
CA ASN A 43 -6.90 3.02 3.94
C ASN A 43 -5.50 3.41 4.42
N MET A 44 -4.46 2.72 3.96
CA MET A 44 -3.06 3.10 4.25
C MET A 44 -2.68 4.44 3.63
N ALA A 45 -3.13 4.72 2.40
CA ALA A 45 -2.90 6.01 1.74
C ALA A 45 -3.56 7.16 2.52
N TRP A 46 -4.79 6.99 3.01
CA TRP A 46 -5.45 8.00 3.84
C TRP A 46 -4.72 8.25 5.16
N PHE A 47 -4.23 7.19 5.81
CA PHE A 47 -3.44 7.32 7.04
C PHE A 47 -2.12 8.07 6.79
N SER A 48 -1.43 7.76 5.69
CA SER A 48 -0.18 8.45 5.34
C SER A 48 -0.39 9.91 4.96
N LEU A 49 -1.48 10.22 4.23
CA LEU A 49 -1.87 11.59 3.89
C LEU A 49 -2.18 12.39 5.16
N ALA A 50 -2.96 11.82 6.09
CA ALA A 50 -3.25 12.47 7.37
C ALA A 50 -1.97 12.70 8.20
N GLY A 51 -1.05 11.73 8.24
CA GLY A 51 0.23 11.85 8.92
C GLY A 51 1.12 12.95 8.34
N MET A 52 1.16 13.10 7.01
CA MET A 52 1.93 14.16 6.34
C MET A 52 1.36 15.56 6.60
N LEU A 53 0.04 15.68 6.73
CA LEU A 53 -0.65 16.94 7.04
C LEU A 53 -0.54 17.37 8.51
N LEU A 54 -0.21 16.44 9.41
CA LEU A 54 -0.15 16.71 10.85
C LEU A 54 0.88 17.79 11.19
N TYR A 55 2.07 17.76 10.62
CA TYR A 55 3.12 18.73 10.94
C TYR A 55 2.77 20.16 10.49
N PRO A 56 2.35 20.42 9.23
CA PRO A 56 1.84 21.73 8.84
C PRO A 56 0.64 22.20 9.67
N ALA A 57 -0.28 21.31 10.04
CA ALA A 57 -1.41 21.66 10.90
C ALA A 57 -0.96 22.13 12.28
N MET A 58 0.06 21.48 12.87
CA MET A 58 0.64 21.89 14.14
C MET A 58 1.36 23.24 14.06
N VAL A 59 2.05 23.53 12.96
CA VAL A 59 2.68 24.84 12.71
C VAL A 59 1.63 25.95 12.72
N VAL A 60 0.52 25.76 11.99
CA VAL A 60 -0.58 26.73 11.96
C VAL A 60 -1.23 26.88 13.34
N LEU A 61 -1.42 25.78 14.08
CA LEU A 61 -1.96 25.85 15.45
C LEU A 61 -1.06 26.63 16.41
N THR A 62 0.27 26.48 16.30
CA THR A 62 1.21 27.27 17.13
C THR A 62 1.19 28.75 16.80
N ASP A 63 0.98 29.09 15.53
CA ASP A 63 0.83 30.47 15.06
C ASP A 63 -0.46 31.10 15.61
N LEU A 64 -1.58 30.37 15.52
CA LEU A 64 -2.87 30.79 16.08
C LEU A 64 -2.87 30.91 17.61
N ALA A 65 -2.04 30.14 18.30
CA ALA A 65 -1.84 30.23 19.74
C ALA A 65 -0.91 31.40 20.16
N GLY A 66 -0.37 32.18 19.22
CA GLY A 66 0.53 33.31 19.49
C GLY A 66 1.94 32.89 19.94
N LEU A 67 2.32 31.63 19.70
CA LEU A 67 3.64 31.10 20.06
C LEU A 67 4.64 31.34 18.91
N GLU A 68 4.90 32.61 18.58
CA GLU A 68 5.73 33.02 17.43
C GLU A 68 7.12 32.36 17.44
N LYS A 69 7.73 32.18 18.60
CA LYS A 69 9.03 31.51 18.72
C LYS A 69 8.96 30.02 18.40
N ALA A 70 7.86 29.35 18.74
CA ALA A 70 7.64 27.94 18.41
C ALA A 70 7.30 27.78 16.92
N SER A 71 6.47 28.67 16.37
CA SER A 71 6.13 28.73 14.93
C SER A 71 7.38 28.90 14.06
N ASN A 72 8.28 29.82 14.42
CA ASN A 72 9.54 30.02 13.69
C ASN A 72 10.48 28.81 13.76
N ILE A 73 10.68 28.21 14.95
CA ILE A 73 11.51 27.00 15.09
C ILE A 73 10.91 25.84 14.29
N LEU A 74 9.59 25.67 14.34
CA LEU A 74 8.90 24.66 13.55
C LEU A 74 9.05 24.96 12.05
N GLY A 75 8.88 26.19 11.60
CA GLY A 75 9.08 26.59 10.21
C GLY A 75 10.50 26.32 9.69
N ASP A 76 11.51 26.64 10.49
CA ASP A 76 12.93 26.44 10.14
C ASP A 76 13.31 24.95 10.00
N MET A 77 12.61 24.06 10.70
CA MET A 77 12.82 22.61 10.60
C MET A 77 12.01 21.96 9.47
N ALA A 78 11.09 22.69 8.81
CA ALA A 78 10.21 22.13 7.80
C ALA A 78 10.96 21.42 6.65
N PRO A 79 12.06 21.97 6.09
CA PRO A 79 12.79 21.30 5.01
C PRO A 79 13.32 19.92 5.45
N THR A 80 13.89 19.83 6.65
CA THR A 80 14.42 18.58 7.21
C THR A 80 13.31 17.56 7.43
N TYR A 81 12.15 18.00 7.94
CA TYR A 81 10.99 17.14 8.14
C TYR A 81 10.46 16.59 6.81
N PHE A 82 10.25 17.45 5.80
CA PHE A 82 9.75 17.02 4.49
C PHE A 82 10.70 16.04 3.80
N VAL A 83 12.02 16.31 3.84
CA VAL A 83 13.03 15.40 3.27
C VAL A 83 13.06 14.07 4.00
N ALA A 84 13.00 14.07 5.34
CA ALA A 84 12.97 12.85 6.14
C ALA A 84 11.72 12.00 5.84
N VAL A 85 10.54 12.62 5.80
CA VAL A 85 9.27 11.94 5.49
C VAL A 85 9.25 11.41 4.07
N ALA A 86 9.70 12.20 3.08
CA ALA A 86 9.82 11.75 1.70
C ALA A 86 10.75 10.54 1.57
N GLY A 87 11.87 10.54 2.29
CA GLY A 87 12.79 9.40 2.35
C GLY A 87 12.14 8.14 2.94
N LEU A 88 11.38 8.29 4.03
CA LEU A 88 10.65 7.20 4.67
C LEU A 88 9.58 6.60 3.74
N VAL A 89 8.81 7.46 3.07
CA VAL A 89 7.79 7.07 2.10
C VAL A 89 8.43 6.38 0.89
N ALA A 90 9.53 6.93 0.35
CA ALA A 90 10.28 6.32 -0.74
C ALA A 90 10.84 4.95 -0.38
N ALA A 91 11.38 4.78 0.83
CA ALA A 91 11.84 3.48 1.31
C ALA A 91 10.71 2.46 1.43
N PHE A 92 9.54 2.88 1.94
CA PHE A 92 8.39 2.00 2.12
C PHE A 92 7.79 1.55 0.78
N PHE A 93 7.52 2.48 -0.14
CA PHE A 93 7.04 2.14 -1.48
C PHE A 93 8.09 1.41 -2.32
N GLY A 94 9.37 1.77 -2.17
CA GLY A 94 10.47 1.07 -2.82
C GLY A 94 10.58 -0.38 -2.36
N ALA A 95 10.44 -0.64 -1.06
CA ALA A 95 10.44 -2.00 -0.52
C ALA A 95 9.24 -2.82 -1.00
N GLN A 96 8.03 -2.23 -1.04
CA GLN A 96 6.85 -2.90 -1.60
C GLN A 96 6.99 -3.22 -3.09
N ALA A 97 7.51 -2.28 -3.88
CA ALA A 97 7.75 -2.51 -5.31
C ALA A 97 8.78 -3.63 -5.54
N TYR A 98 9.83 -3.68 -4.73
CA TYR A 98 10.83 -4.76 -4.78
C TYR A 98 10.24 -6.12 -4.41
N GLN A 99 9.38 -6.20 -3.40
CA GLN A 99 8.72 -7.44 -3.01
C GLN A 99 7.73 -7.94 -4.07
N LYS A 100 7.01 -7.05 -4.74
CA LYS A 100 6.05 -7.41 -5.81
C LYS A 100 6.73 -7.80 -7.13
N GLY A 101 7.95 -7.33 -7.35
CA GLY A 101 8.77 -7.70 -8.52
C GLY A 101 9.51 -9.03 -8.40
N LYS A 102 9.42 -9.69 -7.23
CA LYS A 102 9.90 -11.05 -6.98
C LYS A 102 8.74 -12.04 -7.10
#